data_AF-A0A645H5D0-F1
#
_entry.id   AF-A0A645H5D0-F1
#
_cell.length_a   1.000
_cell.length_b   1.000
_cell.length_c   1.000
_cell.angle_alpha   90.00
_cell.angle_beta   90.00
_cell.angle_gamma   90.00
#
_symmetry.space_group_name_H-M   'P 1'
#
loop_
_entity.id
_entity.type
_entity.pdbx_description
1 polymer ?
#
loop_
_entity_poly.entity_id
_entity_poly.type
_entity_poly.pdbx_seq_one_letter_code
_entity_poly.pdbx_strand_id
1 'polypeptide(L)'
;MSDDEIDKAVKEAAAFEAQDKKRKEGIDTKNDADALVFQTEKALGDVGDKIDAADKATVEADCKALKEILEKVNMDDISDAQIAEIKAGKEKLMESAQKLFTKMYEQAGAAAGAQGADPNMGAGPNPGAGPAPDGFQGDDVVDGDYKEV
;
A
#
# COMPACT_ATOMS: atom_id res chain seq x y z
N MET A 1 -12.67 -10.81 -45.68
CA MET A 1 -11.50 -10.98 -44.81
C MET A 1 -10.64 -12.05 -45.41
N SER A 2 -9.52 -11.64 -45.99
CA SER A 2 -8.44 -12.53 -46.40
C SER A 2 -7.64 -12.97 -45.17
N ASP A 3 -6.91 -14.09 -45.25
CA ASP A 3 -6.07 -14.57 -44.15
C ASP A 3 -5.05 -13.50 -43.70
N ASP A 4 -4.52 -12.70 -44.64
CA ASP A 4 -3.64 -11.55 -44.33
C ASP A 4 -4.33 -10.45 -43.49
N GLU A 5 -5.63 -10.23 -43.69
CA GLU A 5 -6.42 -9.26 -42.89
C GLU A 5 -6.69 -9.80 -41.49
N ILE A 6 -6.87 -11.12 -41.35
CA ILE A 6 -7.05 -11.81 -40.07
C ILE A 6 -5.74 -11.73 -39.26
N ASP A 7 -4.60 -12.07 -39.87
CA ASP A 7 -3.30 -12.01 -39.21
C ASP A 7 -2.92 -10.60 -38.77
N LYS A 8 -3.26 -9.59 -39.58
CA LYS A 8 -3.07 -8.18 -39.22
C LYS A 8 -3.95 -7.80 -38.03
N ALA A 9 -5.23 -8.15 -38.06
CA ALA A 9 -6.17 -7.86 -36.97
C ALA A 9 -5.75 -8.53 -35.65
N VAL A 10 -5.22 -9.76 -35.70
CA VAL A 10 -4.72 -10.47 -34.50
C VAL A 10 -3.49 -9.77 -33.91
N LYS A 11 -2.53 -9.33 -34.74
CA LYS A 11 -1.35 -8.60 -34.27
C LYS A 11 -1.71 -7.24 -33.67
N GLU A 12 -2.63 -6.52 -34.29
CA GLU A 12 -3.13 -5.24 -33.78
C GLU A 12 -3.82 -5.44 -32.43
N ALA A 13 -4.72 -6.43 -32.31
CA ALA A 13 -5.39 -6.75 -31.06
C ALA A 13 -4.39 -7.10 -29.93
N ALA A 14 -3.37 -7.91 -30.23
CA ALA A 14 -2.33 -8.26 -29.25
C ALA A 14 -1.51 -7.04 -28.81
N ALA A 15 -1.23 -6.10 -29.71
CA ALA A 15 -0.52 -4.86 -29.38
C ALA A 15 -1.37 -3.95 -28.47
N PHE A 16 -2.67 -3.82 -28.75
CA PHE A 16 -3.59 -3.07 -27.89
C PHE A 16 -3.72 -3.72 -26.50
N GLU A 17 -3.85 -5.04 -26.42
CA GLU A 17 -3.90 -5.75 -25.13
C GLU A 17 -2.62 -5.50 -24.31
N ALA A 18 -1.45 -5.52 -24.95
CA ALA A 18 -0.18 -5.25 -24.28
C ALA A 18 -0.09 -3.78 -23.81
N GLN A 19 -0.57 -2.82 -24.60
CA GLN A 19 -0.60 -1.42 -24.23
C GLN A 19 -1.54 -1.17 -23.05
N ASP A 20 -2.74 -1.77 -23.05
CA ASP A 20 -3.71 -1.64 -21.97
C ASP A 20 -3.20 -2.23 -20.66
N LYS A 21 -2.56 -3.42 -20.72
CA LYS A 21 -1.90 -4.02 -19.55
C LYS A 21 -0.82 -3.12 -18.98
N LYS A 22 0.01 -2.53 -19.83
CA LYS A 22 1.08 -1.62 -19.41
C LYS A 22 0.53 -0.35 -18.77
N ARG A 23 -0.51 0.23 -19.38
CA ARG A 23 -1.19 1.40 -18.81
C ARG A 23 -1.75 1.09 -17.42
N LYS A 24 -2.38 -0.08 -17.26
CA LYS A 24 -2.90 -0.52 -15.96
C LYS A 24 -1.78 -0.67 -14.93
N GLU A 25 -0.71 -1.39 -15.27
CA GLU A 25 0.46 -1.55 -14.39
C GLU A 25 1.07 -0.20 -14.00
N GLY A 26 1.16 0.72 -14.95
CA GLY A 26 1.66 2.07 -14.74
C GLY A 26 0.80 2.87 -13.76
N ILE A 27 -0.52 2.80 -13.89
CA ILE A 27 -1.47 3.45 -12.97
C ILE A 27 -1.33 2.86 -11.57
N ASP A 28 -1.34 1.53 -11.44
CA ASP A 28 -1.22 0.85 -10.14
C ASP A 28 0.12 1.22 -9.46
N THR A 29 1.22 1.18 -10.22
CA THR A 29 2.56 1.53 -9.74
C THR A 29 2.64 3.00 -9.29
N LYS A 30 2.04 3.92 -10.04
CA LYS A 30 2.00 5.34 -9.66
C LYS A 30 1.18 5.56 -8.39
N ASN A 31 0.00 4.97 -8.32
CA ASN A 31 -0.88 5.12 -7.15
C ASN A 31 -0.21 4.59 -5.88
N ASP A 32 0.46 3.45 -5.96
CA ASP A 32 1.24 2.89 -4.85
C ASP A 32 2.38 3.82 -4.42
N ALA A 33 3.08 4.42 -5.38
CA ALA A 33 4.18 5.34 -5.11
C ALA A 33 3.67 6.65 -4.49
N ASP A 34 2.59 7.23 -5.02
CA ASP A 34 1.93 8.42 -4.45
C ASP A 34 1.46 8.15 -3.01
N ALA A 35 0.86 6.98 -2.76
CA ALA A 35 0.43 6.57 -1.42
C ALA A 35 1.62 6.44 -0.46
N LEU A 36 2.73 5.84 -0.90
CA LEU A 36 3.95 5.72 -0.09
C LEU A 36 4.51 7.10 0.26
N VAL A 37 4.63 7.98 -0.72
CA VAL A 37 5.13 9.35 -0.51
C VAL A 37 4.28 10.06 0.55
N PHE A 38 2.96 10.02 0.42
CA PHE A 38 2.06 10.64 1.39
C PHE A 38 2.22 10.06 2.80
N GLN A 39 2.30 8.74 2.93
CA GLN A 39 2.50 8.08 4.21
C GLN A 39 3.84 8.45 4.85
N THR A 40 4.91 8.53 4.05
CA THR A 40 6.24 8.92 4.52
C THR A 40 6.27 10.38 4.96
N GLU A 41 5.65 11.30 4.21
CA GLU A 41 5.55 12.71 4.61
C GLU A 41 4.77 12.89 5.92
N LYS A 42 3.68 12.13 6.08
CA LYS A 42 2.95 12.10 7.35
C LYS A 42 3.83 11.58 8.49
N ALA A 43 4.56 10.49 8.28
CA ALA A 43 5.46 9.93 9.28
C ALA A 43 6.60 10.91 9.63
N LEU A 44 7.14 11.66 8.65
CA LEU A 44 8.12 12.72 8.88
C LEU A 44 7.56 13.83 9.78
N GLY A 45 6.28 14.20 9.59
CA GLY A 45 5.60 15.16 10.46
C GLY A 45 5.34 14.62 11.88
N ASP A 46 5.02 13.33 11.99
CA ASP A 46 4.64 12.72 13.27
C ASP A 46 5.85 12.34 14.15
N VAL A 47 6.90 11.77 13.54
CA VAL A 47 8.06 11.20 14.24
C VAL A 47 9.41 11.60 13.64
N GLY A 48 9.46 12.46 12.64
CA GLY A 48 10.72 12.87 11.99
C GLY A 48 11.69 13.57 12.92
N ASP A 49 11.22 14.19 14.00
CA ASP A 49 12.08 14.81 15.02
C ASP A 49 12.66 13.80 16.02
N LYS A 50 12.27 12.52 15.93
CA LYS A 50 12.77 11.41 16.75
C LYS A 50 13.83 10.56 16.03
N ILE A 51 14.20 10.92 14.81
CA ILE A 51 15.27 10.30 14.03
C ILE A 51 16.40 11.31 13.81
N ASP A 52 17.58 10.81 13.41
CA ASP A 52 18.74 11.65 13.14
C ASP A 52 18.49 12.60 11.96
N ALA A 53 19.02 13.83 12.05
CA ALA A 53 18.82 14.85 11.01
C ALA A 53 19.31 14.41 9.62
N ALA A 54 20.36 13.58 9.57
CA ALA A 54 20.87 13.01 8.31
C ALA A 54 19.89 12.01 7.69
N ASP A 55 19.27 11.16 8.51
CA ASP A 55 18.25 10.21 8.05
C ASP A 55 17.00 10.98 7.59
N LYS A 56 16.55 11.97 8.38
CA LYS A 56 15.42 12.85 8.02
C LYS A 56 15.62 13.52 6.66
N ALA A 57 16.78 14.15 6.45
CA ALA A 57 17.10 14.83 5.20
C ALA A 57 17.18 13.86 4.01
N THR A 58 17.65 12.62 4.23
CA THR A 58 17.71 11.59 3.18
C THR A 58 16.30 11.18 2.75
N VAL A 59 15.41 10.91 3.71
CA VAL A 59 14.01 10.56 3.42
C VAL A 59 13.26 11.71 2.72
N GLU A 60 13.45 12.95 3.17
CA GLU A 60 12.86 14.13 2.52
C GLU A 60 13.33 14.27 1.06
N ALA A 61 14.61 14.04 0.80
CA ALA A 61 15.17 14.08 -0.55
C ALA A 61 14.61 12.97 -1.44
N ASP A 62 14.50 11.74 -0.92
CA ASP A 62 13.94 10.60 -1.66
C ASP A 62 12.44 10.76 -1.93
N CYS A 63 11.67 11.28 -0.96
CA CYS A 63 10.26 11.65 -1.17
C CYS A 63 10.12 12.64 -2.31
N LYS A 64 10.94 13.70 -2.32
CA LYS A 64 10.91 14.71 -3.37
C LYS A 64 11.30 14.13 -4.73
N ALA A 65 12.35 13.31 -4.78
CA ALA A 65 12.80 12.67 -6.00
C ALA A 65 11.70 11.77 -6.59
N LEU A 66 11.03 10.98 -5.75
CA LEU A 66 9.92 10.13 -6.19
C LEU A 66 8.75 10.97 -6.72
N LYS A 67 8.35 12.05 -6.03
CA LYS A 67 7.34 12.99 -6.55
C LYS A 67 7.69 13.54 -7.93
N GLU A 68 8.93 14.00 -8.11
CA GLU A 68 9.39 14.54 -9.39
C GLU A 68 9.37 13.50 -10.52
N ILE A 69 9.61 12.21 -10.21
CA ILE A 69 9.43 11.11 -11.17
C ILE A 69 7.95 10.97 -11.53
N LEU A 70 7.06 10.90 -10.53
CA LEU A 70 5.62 10.70 -10.73
C LEU A 70 4.95 11.85 -11.50
N GLU A 71 5.44 13.08 -11.35
CA GLU A 71 4.98 14.26 -12.09
C GLU A 71 5.37 14.24 -13.57
N LYS A 72 6.50 13.61 -13.91
CA LYS A 72 7.00 13.52 -15.30
C LYS A 72 6.36 12.38 -16.09
N VAL A 73 5.64 11.49 -15.41
CA VAL A 73 5.04 10.30 -16.03
C VAL A 73 3.73 10.69 -16.72
N ASN A 74 3.69 10.49 -18.04
CA ASN A 74 2.46 10.56 -18.81
C ASN A 74 1.78 9.18 -18.85
N MET A 75 0.57 9.09 -18.32
CA MET A 75 -0.17 7.82 -18.26
C MET A 75 -0.72 7.35 -19.60
N ASP A 76 -0.82 8.23 -20.60
CA ASP A 76 -1.25 7.84 -21.95
C ASP A 76 -0.11 7.19 -22.76
N ASP A 77 1.15 7.40 -22.35
CA ASP A 77 2.34 6.89 -23.04
C ASP A 77 3.39 6.41 -22.02
N ILE A 78 2.97 5.52 -21.12
CA ILE A 78 3.85 4.97 -20.10
C ILE A 78 4.70 3.84 -20.69
N SER A 79 6.01 3.95 -20.51
CA SER A 79 7.00 2.96 -20.93
C SER A 79 7.43 2.05 -19.77
N ASP A 80 7.98 0.88 -20.10
CA ASP A 80 8.52 -0.04 -19.08
C ASP A 80 9.69 0.60 -18.29
N ALA A 81 10.44 1.49 -18.94
CA ALA A 81 11.52 2.23 -18.30
C ALA A 81 10.99 3.18 -17.22
N GLN A 82 9.87 3.88 -17.47
CA GLN A 82 9.23 4.74 -16.48
C GLN A 82 8.63 3.92 -15.33
N ILE A 83 8.00 2.78 -15.62
CA ILE A 83 7.49 1.88 -14.58
C ILE A 83 8.65 1.40 -13.68
N ALA A 84 9.77 1.01 -14.29
CA ALA A 84 10.97 0.59 -13.57
C ALA A 84 11.58 1.74 -12.73
N GLU A 85 11.59 2.96 -13.25
CA GLU A 85 12.07 4.16 -12.55
C GLU A 85 11.21 4.46 -11.31
N ILE A 86 9.88 4.39 -11.42
CA ILE A 86 8.98 4.56 -10.28
C ILE A 86 9.23 3.47 -9.24
N LYS A 87 9.34 2.21 -9.66
CA LYS A 87 9.59 1.07 -8.75
C LYS A 87 10.91 1.25 -8.00
N ALA A 88 11.98 1.63 -8.70
CA ALA A 88 13.28 1.87 -8.08
C ALA A 88 13.23 3.05 -7.08
N GLY A 89 12.53 4.14 -7.43
CA GLY A 89 12.31 5.26 -6.51
C GLY A 89 11.50 4.86 -5.28
N LYS A 90 10.50 3.99 -5.45
CA LYS A 90 9.68 3.43 -4.37
C LYS A 90 10.53 2.58 -3.42
N GLU A 91 11.33 1.66 -3.95
CA GLU A 91 12.23 0.81 -3.16
C GLU A 91 13.23 1.66 -2.37
N LYS A 92 13.86 2.64 -3.03
CA LYS A 92 14.80 3.55 -2.37
C LYS A 92 14.15 4.32 -1.21
N LEU A 93 12.93 4.82 -1.41
CA LEU A 93 12.18 5.51 -0.35
C LEU A 93 11.82 4.57 0.80
N MET A 94 11.43 3.33 0.53
CA MET A 94 11.17 2.34 1.57
C MET A 94 12.41 2.04 2.41
N GLU A 95 13.57 1.90 1.76
CA GLU A 95 14.85 1.65 2.43
C GLU A 95 15.23 2.83 3.35
N SER A 96 15.18 4.07 2.84
CA SER A 96 15.53 5.23 3.65
C SER A 96 14.51 5.51 4.76
N ALA A 97 13.22 5.25 4.52
CA ALA A 97 12.14 5.44 5.50
C ALA A 97 12.01 4.31 6.54
N GLN A 98 12.80 3.24 6.47
CA GLN A 98 12.68 2.08 7.37
C GLN A 98 12.76 2.49 8.86
N LYS A 99 13.73 3.33 9.22
CA LYS A 99 13.91 3.84 10.58
C LYS A 99 12.74 4.73 11.01
N LEU A 100 12.25 5.57 10.09
CA LEU A 100 11.11 6.44 10.31
C LEU A 100 9.84 5.64 10.61
N PHE A 101 9.53 4.63 9.79
CA PHE A 101 8.38 3.76 10.02
C PHE A 101 8.50 2.95 11.31
N THR A 102 9.70 2.49 11.65
CA THR A 102 9.94 1.83 12.95
C THR A 102 9.57 2.76 14.11
N LYS A 103 9.99 4.03 14.08
CA LYS A 103 9.61 5.03 15.09
C LYS A 103 8.12 5.36 15.09
N MET A 104 7.49 5.39 13.92
CA MET A 104 6.05 5.61 13.81
C MET A 104 5.27 4.47 14.48
N TYR A 105 5.66 3.20 14.23
CA TYR A 105 5.05 2.04 14.87
C TYR A 105 5.31 1.99 16.38
N GLU A 106 6.52 2.33 16.85
CA GLU A 106 6.80 2.48 18.29
C GLU A 106 5.87 3.50 18.95
N GLN A 107 5.63 4.65 18.30
CA GLN A 107 4.70 5.66 18.79
C GLN A 107 3.24 5.20 18.73
N ALA A 108 2.83 4.51 17.66
CA ALA A 108 1.47 3.98 17.53
C ALA A 108 1.19 2.87 18.55
N GLY A 109 2.18 2.01 18.86
CA GLY A 109 2.10 1.01 19.91
C GLY A 109 2.04 1.62 21.31
N ALA A 110 2.78 2.71 21.54
CA ALA A 110 2.68 3.50 22.78
C ALA A 110 1.33 4.22 22.91
N ALA A 111 0.74 4.67 21.80
CA ALA A 111 -0.60 5.26 21.78
C ALA A 111 -1.71 4.20 22.00
N ALA A 112 -1.55 3.00 21.43
CA ALA A 112 -2.45 1.87 21.68
C ALA A 112 -2.36 1.35 23.14
N GLY A 113 -1.17 1.45 23.76
CA GLY A 113 -0.98 1.20 25.20
C GLY A 113 -1.52 2.31 26.13
N ALA A 114 -1.83 3.49 25.59
CA ALA A 114 -2.39 4.62 26.34
C ALA A 114 -3.92 4.82 26.10
N GLN A 115 -4.51 4.09 25.15
CA GLN A 115 -5.97 4.03 24.91
C GLN A 115 -6.60 2.69 25.31
N GLY A 116 -5.85 1.78 25.93
CA GLY A 116 -6.32 0.48 26.44
C GLY A 116 -6.92 0.49 27.85
N ALA A 117 -7.47 1.63 28.31
CA ALA A 117 -8.19 1.72 29.58
C ALA A 117 -9.46 2.59 29.44
N ASP A 118 -10.35 2.21 28.53
CA ASP A 118 -11.77 2.56 28.60
C ASP A 118 -12.58 1.25 28.73
N PRO A 119 -13.14 0.93 29.91
CA PRO A 119 -13.94 -0.28 30.11
C PRO A 119 -15.31 -0.27 29.42
N ASN A 120 -15.62 0.67 28.51
CA ASN A 120 -17.00 0.89 28.07
C ASN A 120 -17.22 1.06 26.55
N MET A 121 -16.34 0.56 25.69
CA MET A 121 -16.66 0.30 24.28
C MET A 121 -16.42 -1.19 23.98
N GLY A 122 -17.30 -2.09 24.39
CA GLY A 122 -18.67 -2.12 23.91
C GLY A 122 -18.73 -3.15 22.79
N ALA A 123 -18.84 -4.43 23.20
CA ALA A 123 -19.52 -5.44 22.43
C ALA A 123 -20.78 -4.82 21.80
N GLY A 124 -20.93 -4.98 20.49
CA GLY A 124 -21.80 -4.15 19.66
C GLY A 124 -23.29 -4.17 20.00
N PRO A 125 -24.09 -3.53 19.13
CA PRO A 125 -25.01 -4.38 18.40
C PRO A 125 -25.05 -4.06 16.91
N ASN A 126 -24.80 -5.12 16.14
CA ASN A 126 -25.20 -5.29 14.75
C ASN A 126 -26.73 -5.10 14.60
N PRO A 127 -27.24 -4.09 13.86
CA PRO A 127 -28.66 -3.98 13.55
C PRO A 127 -28.94 -4.73 12.25
N GLY A 128 -29.08 -6.06 12.35
CA GLY A 128 -29.28 -6.93 11.19
C GLY A 128 -29.96 -8.25 11.54
N ALA A 129 -30.91 -8.24 12.47
CA ALA A 129 -31.72 -9.40 12.82
C ALA A 129 -32.99 -9.46 11.95
N GLY A 130 -32.92 -10.18 10.84
CA GLY A 130 -34.09 -10.87 10.28
C GLY A 130 -34.24 -12.21 11.01
N PRO A 131 -35.47 -12.67 11.34
CA PRO A 131 -35.63 -13.89 12.11
C PRO A 131 -35.43 -15.12 11.19
N ALA A 132 -34.52 -16.00 11.55
CA ALA A 132 -34.38 -17.34 10.98
C ALA A 132 -34.04 -18.35 12.09
N PRO A 133 -34.43 -19.64 11.93
CA PRO A 133 -35.06 -20.44 12.97
C PRO A 133 -34.09 -21.32 13.80
N ASP A 134 -34.61 -21.82 14.92
CA ASP A 134 -34.04 -22.81 15.85
C ASP A 134 -33.17 -23.89 15.18
N GLY A 135 -31.88 -24.00 15.59
CA GLY A 135 -31.10 -25.22 15.31
C GLY A 135 -29.58 -25.17 15.17
N PHE A 136 -28.83 -24.18 15.66
CA PHE A 136 -27.36 -24.24 15.60
C PHE A 136 -26.70 -24.19 17.00
N GLN A 137 -26.22 -25.36 17.44
CA GLN A 137 -25.24 -25.51 18.52
C GLN A 137 -23.97 -24.75 18.13
N GLY A 138 -23.53 -23.85 19.02
CA GLY A 138 -22.17 -23.31 19.02
C GLY A 138 -21.25 -24.25 19.79
N ASP A 139 -20.16 -24.68 19.15
CA ASP A 139 -18.95 -25.12 19.83
C ASP A 139 -17.82 -25.25 18.78
N ASP A 140 -16.94 -24.24 18.70
CA ASP A 140 -15.50 -24.44 18.42
C ASP A 140 -14.73 -23.12 18.64
N VAL A 141 -14.57 -22.75 19.91
CA VAL A 141 -13.53 -21.81 20.33
C VAL A 141 -12.46 -22.66 21.00
N VAL A 142 -11.48 -23.12 20.21
CA VAL A 142 -10.32 -23.83 20.73
C VAL A 142 -9.33 -22.80 21.25
N ASP A 143 -9.45 -22.49 22.55
CA ASP A 143 -8.45 -21.75 23.32
C ASP A 143 -7.19 -22.62 23.49
N GLY A 144 -6.03 -22.00 23.26
CA GLY A 144 -4.73 -22.66 23.23
C GLY A 144 -4.21 -23.02 24.63
N ASP A 145 -3.78 -24.27 24.78
CA ASP A 145 -2.94 -24.72 25.88
C ASP A 145 -1.48 -24.87 25.39
N TYR A 146 -0.65 -23.86 25.64
CA TYR A 146 0.81 -23.95 25.60
C TYR A 146 1.29 -24.38 27.00
N LYS A 147 1.70 -25.65 27.15
CA LYS A 147 2.36 -26.16 28.37
C LYS A 147 3.87 -26.15 28.18
N GLU A 148 4.57 -25.32 28.96
CA GLU A 148 5.96 -25.58 29.35
C GLU A 148 6.00 -26.81 30.26
N VAL A 149 6.78 -27.82 29.86
CA VAL A 149 7.65 -28.64 30.73
C VAL A 149 8.84 -29.13 29.93
#